data_AF-A0A7X9PZ86-F1
#
_entry.id   AF-A0A7X9PZ86-F1
#
_cell.length_a   1.000
_cell.length_b   1.000
_cell.length_c   1.000
_cell.angle_alpha   90.00
_cell.angle_beta   90.00
_cell.angle_gamma   90.00
#
_symmetry.space_group_name_H-M   'P 1'
#
loop_
_entity.id
_entity.type
_entity.pdbx_description
1 polymer ?
#
loop_
_entity_poly.entity_id
_entity_poly.type
_entity_poly.pdbx_seq_one_letter_code
_entity_poly.pdbx_strand_id
1 'polypeptide(L)'
;MRLVAVLLANLVRFAVPAGFLAWSLKDPAVAGYVFAAVAAVFAAYLFFADRTGRPEPDPSAWGPEEIEVLRKYHLAIKYPLGSKHFSFFLNGFRWSCLAWVSWLLWNRLWAPSTFLAAYFFLTAALSTRLDPYYYLTDGANRGRPGSAEELATLQRVREKLLQGTA
;
A
#
# COMPACT_ATOMS: atom_id res chain seq x y z
N MET A 1 15.95 12.34 -20.19
CA MET A 1 14.49 12.47 -20.08
C MET A 1 13.83 11.39 -19.20
N ARG A 2 14.11 10.08 -19.35
CA ARG A 2 13.47 9.03 -18.53
C ARG A 2 13.67 9.18 -17.01
N LEU A 3 14.89 9.52 -16.56
CA LEU A 3 15.18 9.70 -15.13
C LEU A 3 14.39 10.85 -14.50
N VAL A 4 14.31 11.99 -15.19
CA VAL A 4 13.55 13.17 -14.72
C VAL A 4 12.06 12.86 -14.61
N ALA A 5 11.49 12.17 -15.59
CA ALA A 5 10.10 11.74 -15.55
C ALA A 5 9.81 10.78 -14.37
N VAL A 6 10.73 9.84 -14.09
CA VAL A 6 10.62 8.93 -12.95
C VAL A 6 10.74 9.66 -11.61
N LEU A 7 11.63 10.64 -11.50
CA LEU A 7 11.77 11.48 -10.31
C LEU A 7 10.51 12.31 -10.08
N LEU A 8 10.01 12.99 -11.12
CA LEU A 8 8.77 13.78 -11.05
C LEU A 8 7.57 12.90 -10.67
N ALA A 9 7.44 11.72 -11.27
CA ALA A 9 6.39 10.77 -10.92
C ALA A 9 6.48 10.37 -9.43
N ASN A 10 7.70 10.11 -8.92
CA ASN A 10 7.93 9.79 -7.51
C ASN A 10 7.68 10.96 -6.54
N LEU A 11 7.71 12.21 -7.00
CA LEU A 11 7.34 13.36 -6.17
C LEU A 11 5.82 13.47 -5.99
N VAL A 12 5.04 13.04 -6.98
CA VAL A 12 3.57 13.14 -6.94
C VAL A 12 2.96 12.42 -5.74
N ARG A 13 3.48 11.25 -5.33
CA ARG A 13 3.00 10.55 -4.12
C ARG A 13 3.24 11.32 -2.82
N PHE A 14 4.18 12.26 -2.81
CA PHE A 14 4.48 13.10 -1.66
C PHE A 14 3.80 14.46 -1.72
N ALA A 15 3.18 14.84 -2.84
CA ALA A 15 2.60 16.16 -3.02
C ALA A 15 1.53 16.47 -1.97
N VAL A 16 0.62 15.53 -1.70
CA VAL A 16 -0.42 15.70 -0.68
C VAL A 16 0.18 15.80 0.73
N PRO A 17 1.01 14.84 1.21
CA PRO A 17 1.67 14.97 2.51
C PRO A 17 2.51 16.23 2.67
N ALA A 18 3.24 16.65 1.62
CA ALA A 18 4.08 17.84 1.64
C ALA A 18 3.24 19.13 1.70
N GLY A 19 2.08 19.17 1.02
CA GLY A 19 1.15 20.30 1.11
C GLY A 19 0.61 20.49 2.53
N PHE A 20 0.21 19.40 3.19
CA PHE A 20 -0.17 19.46 4.61
C PHE A 20 1.01 19.86 5.51
N LEU A 21 2.23 19.39 5.22
CA LEU A 21 3.40 19.73 6.02
C LEU A 21 3.73 21.22 5.88
N ALA A 22 3.63 21.79 4.67
CA ALA A 22 3.79 23.21 4.44
C ALA A 22 2.71 24.05 5.16
N TRP A 23 1.45 23.59 5.16
CA TRP A 23 0.39 24.22 5.95
C TRP A 23 0.69 24.18 7.45
N SER A 24 1.24 23.07 7.95
CA SER A 24 1.56 22.88 9.36
C SER A 24 2.61 23.86 9.90
N LEU A 25 3.36 24.55 9.03
CA LEU A 25 4.28 25.62 9.43
C LEU A 25 3.54 26.84 10.03
N LYS A 26 2.28 27.04 9.65
CA LYS A 26 1.42 28.12 10.18
C LYS A 26 0.55 27.64 11.34
N ASP A 27 -0.06 26.46 11.20
CA ASP A 27 -0.93 25.86 12.21
C ASP A 27 -0.65 24.35 12.32
N PRO A 28 0.31 23.94 13.17
CA PRO A 28 0.72 22.55 13.24
C PRO A 28 -0.37 21.64 13.81
N ALA A 29 -1.22 22.16 14.70
CA ALA A 29 -2.29 21.40 15.33
C ALA A 29 -3.36 21.03 14.31
N VAL A 30 -3.93 22.02 13.62
CA VAL A 30 -4.99 21.77 12.64
C VAL A 30 -4.47 20.90 11.50
N ALA A 31 -3.33 21.26 10.91
CA ALA A 31 -2.75 20.49 9.81
C ALA A 31 -2.44 19.03 10.21
N GLY A 32 -1.92 18.82 11.43
CA GLY A 32 -1.60 17.49 11.96
C GLY A 32 -2.84 16.60 12.13
N TYR A 33 -3.90 17.13 12.74
CA TYR A 33 -5.15 16.38 12.91
C TYR A 33 -5.85 16.11 11.57
N VAL A 34 -5.89 17.08 10.66
CA VAL A 34 -6.50 16.88 9.33
C VAL A 34 -5.70 15.87 8.52
N PHE A 35 -4.37 15.95 8.52
CA PHE A 35 -3.53 14.96 7.84
C PHE A 35 -3.73 13.55 8.42
N ALA A 36 -3.76 13.41 9.75
CA ALA A 36 -4.05 12.15 10.41
C ALA A 36 -5.44 11.61 10.05
N ALA A 37 -6.47 12.45 9.99
CA ALA A 37 -7.82 12.07 9.59
C ALA A 37 -7.88 11.60 8.13
N VAL A 38 -7.23 12.31 7.20
CA VAL A 38 -7.12 11.90 5.79
C VAL A 38 -6.40 10.56 5.67
N ALA A 39 -5.31 10.37 6.40
CA ALA A 39 -4.59 9.10 6.45
C ALA A 39 -5.49 7.98 6.99
N ALA A 40 -6.23 8.22 8.08
CA ALA A 40 -7.16 7.26 8.66
C ALA A 40 -8.25 6.83 7.68
N VAL A 41 -8.92 7.80 7.02
CA VAL A 41 -9.94 7.52 6.01
C VAL A 41 -9.36 6.72 4.85
N PHE A 42 -8.15 7.07 4.40
CA PHE A 42 -7.51 6.38 3.29
C PHE A 42 -7.14 4.93 3.64
N ALA A 43 -6.55 4.68 4.80
CA ALA A 43 -6.27 3.32 5.26
C ALA A 43 -7.55 2.53 5.54
N ALA A 44 -8.57 3.15 6.14
CA ALA A 44 -9.85 2.50 6.39
C ALA A 44 -10.51 2.06 5.08
N TYR A 45 -10.56 2.93 4.07
CA TYR A 45 -11.08 2.60 2.74
C TYR A 45 -10.39 1.37 2.16
N LEU A 46 -9.05 1.34 2.16
CA LEU A 46 -8.28 0.22 1.61
C LEU A 46 -8.44 -1.06 2.44
N PHE A 47 -8.52 -0.94 3.77
CA PHE A 47 -8.75 -2.07 4.65
C PHE A 47 -10.13 -2.70 4.41
N PHE A 48 -11.18 -1.88 4.31
CA PHE A 48 -12.52 -2.39 4.01
C PHE A 48 -12.59 -2.99 2.61
N ALA A 49 -12.02 -2.33 1.60
CA ALA A 49 -11.94 -2.87 0.24
C ALA A 49 -11.25 -4.26 0.22
N ASP A 50 -10.12 -4.41 0.92
CA ASP A 50 -9.41 -5.70 1.05
C ASP A 50 -10.22 -6.74 1.82
N ARG A 51 -11.05 -6.32 2.79
CA ARG A 51 -11.76 -7.26 3.66
C ARG A 51 -13.07 -7.75 3.06
N THR A 52 -13.82 -6.87 2.40
CA THR A 52 -15.15 -7.17 1.84
C THR A 52 -15.07 -7.70 0.42
N GLY A 53 -13.98 -7.44 -0.30
CA GLY A 53 -13.77 -7.90 -1.68
C GLY A 53 -13.20 -9.31 -1.83
N ARG A 54 -12.88 -10.00 -0.73
CA ARG A 54 -12.18 -11.29 -0.79
C ARG A 54 -13.04 -12.36 -1.45
N PRO A 55 -12.54 -13.05 -2.48
CA PRO A 55 -13.25 -14.14 -3.11
C PRO A 55 -13.23 -15.40 -2.23
N GLU A 56 -14.17 -16.31 -2.49
CA GLU A 56 -14.15 -17.68 -2.00
C GLU A 56 -13.98 -18.61 -3.22
N PRO A 57 -12.74 -18.84 -3.68
CA PRO A 57 -12.50 -19.70 -4.84
C PRO A 57 -12.90 -21.15 -4.55
N ASP A 58 -13.42 -21.83 -5.57
CA ASP A 58 -13.80 -23.25 -5.48
C ASP A 58 -12.56 -24.14 -5.27
N PRO A 59 -12.49 -24.91 -4.17
CA PRO A 59 -11.41 -25.87 -3.93
C PRO A 59 -11.28 -26.98 -4.98
N SER A 60 -12.31 -27.21 -5.82
CA SER A 60 -12.25 -28.19 -6.91
C SER A 60 -11.44 -27.70 -8.11
N ALA A 61 -11.42 -26.38 -8.33
CA ALA A 61 -10.75 -25.73 -9.47
C ALA A 61 -9.34 -25.21 -9.14
N TRP A 62 -9.07 -24.94 -7.86
CA TRP A 62 -7.84 -24.27 -7.42
C TRP A 62 -7.12 -25.05 -6.33
N GLY A 63 -5.79 -25.13 -6.42
CA GLY A 63 -4.97 -25.70 -5.35
C GLY A 63 -4.97 -24.81 -4.09
N PRO A 64 -4.63 -25.36 -2.90
CA PRO A 64 -4.66 -24.61 -1.65
C PRO A 64 -3.77 -23.35 -1.66
N GLU A 65 -2.58 -23.43 -2.26
CA GLU A 65 -1.67 -22.29 -2.42
C GLU A 65 -2.25 -21.21 -3.36
N GLU A 66 -2.93 -21.64 -4.43
CA GLU A 66 -3.57 -20.74 -5.39
C GLU A 66 -4.75 -20.01 -4.75
N ILE A 67 -5.55 -20.71 -3.93
CA ILE A 67 -6.66 -20.12 -3.15
C ILE A 67 -6.14 -19.05 -2.19
N GLU A 68 -5.03 -19.31 -1.50
CA GLU A 68 -4.43 -18.33 -0.59
C GLU A 68 -4.00 -17.07 -1.36
N VAL A 69 -3.29 -17.23 -2.47
CA VAL A 69 -2.84 -16.15 -3.34
C VAL A 69 -4.03 -15.37 -3.91
N LEU A 70 -5.07 -16.06 -4.38
CA LEU A 70 -6.30 -15.45 -4.89
C LEU A 70 -6.96 -14.58 -3.81
N ARG A 71 -7.11 -15.09 -2.59
CA ARG A 71 -7.69 -14.32 -1.48
C ARG A 71 -6.82 -13.14 -1.07
N LYS A 72 -5.51 -13.36 -0.95
CA LYS A 72 -4.54 -12.38 -0.45
C LYS A 72 -4.32 -11.22 -1.42
N TYR A 73 -4.34 -11.49 -2.73
CA TYR A 73 -4.02 -10.51 -3.77
C TYR A 73 -5.20 -10.18 -4.70
N HIS A 74 -6.42 -10.51 -4.31
CA HIS A 74 -7.62 -10.32 -5.13
C HIS A 74 -7.76 -8.90 -5.68
N LEU A 75 -7.44 -7.85 -4.92
CA LEU A 75 -7.49 -6.47 -5.41
C LEU A 75 -6.49 -6.22 -6.54
N ALA A 76 -5.26 -6.73 -6.41
CA ALA A 76 -4.24 -6.58 -7.44
C ALA A 76 -4.55 -7.41 -8.69
N ILE A 77 -5.23 -8.55 -8.53
CA ILE A 77 -5.67 -9.40 -9.64
C ILE A 77 -6.87 -8.75 -10.37
N LYS A 78 -7.88 -8.30 -9.63
CA LYS A 78 -9.13 -7.74 -10.18
C LYS A 78 -8.95 -6.33 -10.74
N TYR A 79 -8.14 -5.50 -10.08
CA TYR A 79 -7.93 -4.09 -10.42
C TYR A 79 -6.43 -3.75 -10.47
N PRO A 80 -5.66 -4.28 -11.43
CA PRO A 80 -4.20 -4.22 -11.42
C PRO A 80 -3.66 -2.78 -11.45
N LEU A 81 -4.23 -1.91 -12.28
CA LEU A 81 -3.81 -0.50 -12.34
C LEU A 81 -4.22 0.28 -11.09
N GLY A 82 -5.47 0.11 -10.66
CA GLY A 82 -6.00 0.81 -9.47
C GLY A 82 -5.22 0.45 -8.21
N SER A 83 -5.03 -0.84 -7.96
CA SER A 83 -4.30 -1.34 -6.79
C SER A 83 -2.84 -0.87 -6.78
N LYS A 84 -2.17 -0.87 -7.94
CA LYS A 84 -0.82 -0.30 -8.06
C LYS A 84 -0.77 1.19 -7.73
N HIS A 85 -1.71 1.99 -8.25
CA HIS A 85 -1.77 3.42 -7.93
C HIS A 85 -2.05 3.68 -6.44
N PHE A 86 -2.99 2.93 -5.85
CA PHE A 86 -3.27 3.02 -4.43
C PHE A 86 -2.07 2.62 -3.58
N SER A 87 -1.35 1.54 -3.93
CA SER A 87 -0.10 1.16 -3.27
C SER A 87 0.94 2.29 -3.35
N PHE A 88 1.09 2.90 -4.53
CA PHE A 88 2.03 4.00 -4.75
C PHE A 88 1.75 5.22 -3.85
N PHE A 89 0.49 5.66 -3.76
CA PHE A 89 0.09 6.77 -2.88
C PHE A 89 0.15 6.38 -1.40
N LEU A 90 -0.32 5.19 -1.04
CA LEU A 90 -0.29 4.69 0.34
C LEU A 90 1.13 4.68 0.87
N ASN A 91 2.07 4.21 0.07
CA ASN A 91 3.48 4.16 0.44
C ASN A 91 4.11 5.57 0.52
N GLY A 92 3.62 6.53 -0.27
CA GLY A 92 3.96 7.95 -0.13
C GLY A 92 3.53 8.53 1.21
N PHE A 93 2.27 8.33 1.60
CA PHE A 93 1.75 8.69 2.92
C PHE A 93 2.55 7.99 4.03
N ARG A 94 2.80 6.69 3.89
CA ARG A 94 3.56 5.89 4.85
C ARG A 94 4.94 6.50 5.08
N TRP A 95 5.75 6.66 4.04
CA TRP A 95 7.11 7.22 4.20
C TRP A 95 7.10 8.66 4.70
N SER A 96 6.09 9.46 4.35
CA SER A 96 5.95 10.81 4.90
C SER A 96 5.72 10.83 6.42
N CYS A 97 5.23 9.74 7.01
CA CYS A 97 5.02 9.65 8.46
C CYS A 97 6.32 9.83 9.24
N LEU A 98 7.49 9.50 8.69
CA LEU A 98 8.76 9.73 9.38
C LEU A 98 9.02 11.23 9.66
N ALA A 99 8.77 12.07 8.65
CA ALA A 99 8.85 13.52 8.80
C ALA A 99 7.73 14.05 9.71
N TRP A 100 6.50 13.58 9.51
CA TRP A 100 5.34 14.02 10.28
C TRP A 100 5.42 13.67 11.77
N VAL A 101 5.78 12.43 12.12
CA VAL A 101 5.93 12.00 13.52
C VAL A 101 6.95 12.89 14.22
N SER A 102 8.12 13.10 13.59
CA SER A 102 9.17 13.95 14.15
C SER A 102 8.71 15.40 14.34
N TRP A 103 8.04 15.96 13.33
CA TRP A 103 7.52 17.32 13.35
C TRP A 103 6.39 17.53 14.39
N LEU A 104 5.47 16.58 14.50
CA LEU A 104 4.36 16.67 15.46
C LEU A 104 4.83 16.47 16.89
N LEU A 105 5.82 15.60 17.13
CA LEU A 105 6.46 15.46 18.44
C LEU A 105 7.15 16.76 18.86
N TRP A 106 7.86 17.42 17.93
CA TRP A 106 8.48 18.73 18.19
C TRP A 106 7.46 19.77 18.64
N ASN A 107 6.26 19.74 18.05
CA ASN A 107 5.13 20.62 18.38
C ASN A 107 4.25 20.11 19.54
N ARG A 108 4.69 19.07 20.28
CA ARG A 108 3.97 18.46 21.42
C ARG A 108 2.58 17.89 21.07
N LEU A 109 2.36 17.52 19.82
CA LEU A 109 1.11 16.94 19.32
C LEU A 109 1.18 15.40 19.37
N TRP A 110 1.04 14.86 20.59
CA TRP A 110 1.22 13.43 20.86
C TRP A 110 0.19 12.53 20.15
N ALA A 111 -1.09 12.88 20.19
CA ALA A 111 -2.16 12.04 19.66
C ALA A 111 -2.02 11.77 18.13
N PRO A 112 -1.94 12.79 17.26
CA PRO A 112 -1.74 12.53 15.83
C PRO A 112 -0.38 11.91 15.53
N SER A 113 0.66 12.20 16.32
CA SER A 113 1.97 11.57 16.16
C SER A 113 1.93 10.06 16.43
N THR A 114 1.38 9.64 17.57
CA THR A 114 1.23 8.21 17.91
C THR A 114 0.39 7.48 16.87
N PHE A 115 -0.70 8.10 16.41
CA PHE A 115 -1.51 7.54 15.34
C PHE A 115 -0.70 7.33 14.05
N LEU A 116 0.06 8.34 13.60
CA LEU A 116 0.85 8.24 12.36
C LEU A 116 2.00 7.24 12.48
N ALA A 117 2.58 7.08 13.69
CA ALA A 117 3.56 6.03 13.96
C ALA A 117 2.92 4.64 13.80
N ALA A 118 1.73 4.41 14.34
CA ALA A 118 1.01 3.14 14.15
C ALA A 118 0.61 2.92 12.68
N TYR A 119 0.09 3.96 12.02
CA TYR A 119 -0.26 3.97 10.60
C TYR A 119 0.92 3.54 9.71
N PHE A 120 2.15 3.98 10.02
CA PHE A 120 3.36 3.60 9.27
C PHE A 120 3.54 2.07 9.16
N PHE A 121 3.28 1.36 10.25
CA PHE A 121 3.43 -0.10 10.31
C PHE A 121 2.24 -0.81 9.69
N LEU A 122 1.01 -0.37 10.02
CA LEU A 122 -0.22 -0.99 9.52
C LEU A 122 -0.30 -0.98 7.98
N THR A 123 0.10 0.13 7.37
CA THR A 123 0.00 0.31 5.92
C THR A 123 1.10 -0.38 5.13
N ALA A 124 2.15 -0.88 5.79
CA ALA A 124 3.20 -1.67 5.13
C ALA A 124 2.62 -2.96 4.52
N ALA A 125 1.82 -3.70 5.29
CA ALA A 125 1.20 -4.95 4.81
C ALA A 125 0.16 -4.70 3.69
N LEU A 126 -0.64 -3.65 3.82
CA LEU A 126 -1.61 -3.27 2.78
C LEU A 126 -0.92 -2.88 1.47
N SER A 127 0.19 -2.15 1.53
CA SER A 127 0.95 -1.76 0.33
C SER A 127 1.42 -2.99 -0.47
N THR A 128 1.91 -4.02 0.23
CA THR A 128 2.33 -5.29 -0.38
C THR A 128 1.17 -6.02 -1.05
N ARG A 129 -0.02 -6.03 -0.45
CA ARG A 129 -1.20 -6.68 -1.04
C ARG A 129 -1.72 -5.97 -2.29
N LEU A 130 -1.53 -4.65 -2.36
CA LEU A 130 -1.99 -3.82 -3.46
C LEU A 130 -1.04 -3.82 -4.68
N ASP A 131 0.27 -4.03 -4.48
CA ASP A 131 1.24 -4.18 -5.58
C ASP A 131 2.18 -5.39 -5.37
N PRO A 132 1.64 -6.61 -5.32
CA PRO A 132 2.41 -7.80 -4.95
C PRO A 132 3.52 -8.11 -5.95
N TYR A 133 3.33 -7.83 -7.24
CA TYR A 133 4.37 -8.06 -8.25
C TYR A 133 5.63 -7.28 -7.94
N TYR A 134 5.50 -6.00 -7.55
CA TYR A 134 6.66 -5.19 -7.19
C TYR A 134 7.36 -5.71 -5.93
N TYR A 135 6.61 -5.94 -4.86
CA TYR A 135 7.18 -6.30 -3.55
C TYR A 135 7.71 -7.73 -3.49
N LEU A 136 7.05 -8.69 -4.15
CA LEU A 136 7.53 -10.08 -4.21
C LEU A 136 8.77 -10.18 -5.10
N THR A 137 8.83 -9.42 -6.21
CA THR A 137 10.05 -9.36 -7.05
C THR A 137 11.22 -8.73 -6.29
N ASP A 138 11.02 -7.59 -5.61
CA ASP A 138 12.05 -6.99 -4.74
C ASP A 138 12.46 -7.94 -3.61
N GLY A 139 11.51 -8.64 -3.01
CA GLY A 139 11.76 -9.65 -1.98
C GLY A 139 12.60 -10.82 -2.49
N ALA A 140 12.26 -11.39 -3.65
CA ALA A 140 13.00 -12.47 -4.29
C ALA A 140 14.43 -12.04 -4.64
N ASN A 141 14.59 -10.84 -5.22
CA ASN A 141 15.91 -10.28 -5.56
C ASN A 141 16.80 -10.04 -4.33
N ARG A 142 16.18 -9.81 -3.16
CA ARG A 142 16.89 -9.65 -1.87
C ARG A 142 17.05 -10.96 -1.09
N GLY A 143 16.68 -12.09 -1.68
CA GLY A 143 16.80 -13.40 -1.02
C GLY A 143 15.82 -13.61 0.14
N ARG A 144 14.67 -12.94 0.16
CA ARG A 144 13.65 -13.17 1.18
C ARG A 144 12.99 -14.54 0.96
N PRO A 145 12.96 -15.41 1.99
CA PRO A 145 12.33 -16.73 1.88
C PRO A 145 10.87 -16.64 1.42
N GLY A 146 10.44 -17.58 0.58
CA GLY A 146 9.06 -17.70 0.09
C GLY A 146 8.62 -16.66 -0.94
N SER A 147 9.35 -15.55 -1.14
CA SER A 147 8.92 -14.49 -2.08
C SER A 147 8.93 -14.95 -3.55
N ALA A 148 9.90 -15.79 -3.94
CA ALA A 148 9.99 -16.32 -5.30
C ALA A 148 8.89 -17.36 -5.60
N GLU A 149 8.62 -18.26 -4.65
CA GLU A 149 7.57 -19.27 -4.75
C GLU A 149 6.17 -18.64 -4.79
N GLU A 150 5.93 -17.65 -3.93
CA GLU A 150 4.68 -16.91 -3.91
C GLU A 150 4.47 -16.09 -5.19
N LEU A 151 5.53 -15.47 -5.73
CA LEU A 151 5.49 -14.77 -7.01
C LEU A 151 5.17 -15.73 -8.17
N ALA A 152 5.81 -16.90 -8.21
CA ALA A 152 5.54 -17.91 -9.24
C ALA A 152 4.09 -18.40 -9.17
N THR A 153 3.54 -18.58 -7.97
CA THR A 153 2.14 -18.97 -7.77
C THR A 153 1.18 -17.87 -8.21
N LEU A 154 1.47 -16.61 -7.90
CA LEU A 154 0.69 -15.46 -8.39
C LEU A 154 0.69 -15.36 -9.93
N GLN A 155 1.83 -15.63 -10.56
CA GLN A 155 1.92 -15.67 -12.03
C GLN A 155 1.09 -16.80 -12.63
N ARG A 156 1.18 -18.03 -12.10
CA ARG A 156 0.35 -19.17 -12.52
C ARG A 156 -1.14 -18.88 -12.40
N VAL A 157 -1.58 -18.32 -11.27
CA VAL A 157 -2.98 -17.92 -11.06
C VAL A 157 -3.44 -16.92 -12.11
N ARG A 158 -2.63 -15.89 -12.40
CA ARG A 158 -2.95 -14.91 -13.43
C ARG A 158 -3.07 -15.53 -14.82
N GLU A 159 -2.17 -16.45 -15.18
CA GLU A 159 -2.19 -17.14 -16.46
C GLU A 159 -3.46 -17.98 -16.62
N LYS A 160 -3.83 -18.77 -15.61
CA LYS A 160 -5.10 -19.53 -15.60
C LYS A 160 -6.32 -18.63 -15.80
N LEU A 161 -6.38 -17.50 -15.09
CA LEU A 161 -7.47 -16.53 -15.23
C LEU A 161 -7.54 -15.91 -16.64
N LEU A 162 -6.39 -15.66 -17.28
CA LEU A 162 -6.34 -15.10 -18.65
C LEU A 162 -6.73 -16.13 -19.72
N GLN A 163 -6.44 -17.42 -19.49
CA GLN A 163 -6.77 -18.50 -20.41
C GLN A 163 -8.23 -18.97 -20.27
N GLY A 164 -8.96 -18.52 -19.25
CA GLY A 164 -10.33 -18.97 -18.98
C GLY A 164 -10.40 -20.45 -18.59
N THR A 165 -9.30 -21.02 -18.09
CA THR A 165 -9.18 -22.43 -17.69
C THR A 165 -9.55 -22.66 -16.22
N ALA A 166 -10.38 -21.76 -15.66
CA ALA A 166 -10.78 -21.73 -14.26
C ALA A 166 -12.30 -21.68 -14.09
#